data_AF-A0A2M8RU25-F1
#
_entry.id   AF-A0A2M8RU25-F1
#
_cell.length_a   1.000
_cell.length_b   1.000
_cell.length_c   1.000
_cell.angle_alpha   90.00
_cell.angle_beta   90.00
_cell.angle_gamma   90.00
#
_symmetry.space_group_name_H-M   'P 1'
#
loop_
_entity.id
_entity.type
_entity.pdbx_description
1 polymer ?
#
loop_
_entity_poly.entity_id
_entity_poly.type
_entity_poly.pdbx_seq_one_letter_code
_entity_poly.pdbx_strand_id
1 'polypeptide(L)'
;MVAIANKTIPTIEILLPVRINGNEHQPDWDFMDNYIRSLSYKPLTTKNKYNMPFELNINEWESFEVGRVFQCETTTMLVKDDLSDGNIPFISRSGENNGCTGYVDIDESYVVKGGCLTIGAEGIYSFFQPEDFVTGNKVYTLRNDNLNVYNAMFVSTILNNEYYRFSYGRARILGKLQKEIIKLPIVKNPNGSPLIDKSKQYSDTGYIPDWDFMENYIKSLPYGDRL
;
A
#
# COMPACT_ATOMS: atom_id res chain seq x y z
N MET A 1 -5.20 -1.03 -20.26
CA MET A 1 -3.82 -1.33 -20.70
C MET A 1 -3.91 -2.33 -21.85
N VAL A 2 -3.56 -1.93 -23.07
CA VAL A 2 -3.52 -2.86 -24.21
C VAL A 2 -2.17 -3.55 -24.17
N ALA A 3 -2.17 -4.88 -24.01
CA ALA A 3 -0.94 -5.65 -24.07
C ALA A 3 -0.38 -5.60 -25.49
N ILE A 4 0.81 -5.03 -25.66
CA ILE A 4 1.51 -5.01 -26.94
C ILE A 4 2.19 -6.38 -27.11
N ALA A 5 1.77 -7.13 -28.12
CA ALA A 5 2.36 -8.43 -28.41
C ALA A 5 3.79 -8.27 -28.97
N ASN A 6 4.69 -9.20 -28.67
CA ASN A 6 6.09 -9.17 -29.12
C ASN A 6 6.22 -9.05 -30.66
N LYS A 7 5.27 -9.63 -31.40
CA LYS A 7 5.18 -9.53 -32.87
C LYS A 7 4.85 -8.13 -33.39
N THR A 8 4.29 -7.26 -32.54
CA THR A 8 3.86 -5.90 -32.90
C THR A 8 4.93 -4.87 -32.59
N ILE A 9 5.83 -5.13 -31.65
CA ILE A 9 6.92 -4.21 -31.25
C ILE A 9 7.77 -3.73 -32.44
N PRO A 10 8.19 -4.59 -33.39
CA PRO A 10 9.03 -4.16 -34.50
C PRO A 10 8.33 -3.24 -35.51
N THR A 11 7.00 -3.20 -35.51
CA THR A 11 6.19 -2.43 -36.47
C THR A 11 5.54 -1.21 -35.85
N ILE A 12 5.86 -0.89 -34.59
CA ILE A 12 5.36 0.32 -33.93
C ILE A 12 6.16 1.51 -34.45
N GLU A 13 5.45 2.47 -35.03
CA GLU A 13 6.00 3.77 -35.37
C GLU A 13 5.91 4.69 -34.15
N ILE A 14 7.03 5.33 -33.82
CA ILE A 14 7.10 6.34 -32.76
C ILE A 14 7.57 7.66 -33.35
N LEU A 15 6.99 8.75 -32.86
CA LEU A 15 7.44 10.10 -33.21
C LEU A 15 8.56 10.50 -32.26
N LEU A 16 9.72 10.84 -32.82
CA LEU A 16 10.87 11.33 -32.07
C LEU A 16 11.26 12.73 -32.55
N PRO A 17 11.84 13.57 -31.68
CA PRO A 17 12.55 14.76 -32.11
C PRO A 17 13.63 14.36 -33.13
N VAL A 18 13.73 15.11 -34.23
CA VAL A 18 14.69 14.83 -35.31
C VAL A 18 15.64 15.99 -35.53
N ARG A 19 16.91 15.68 -35.74
CA ARG A 19 17.90 16.60 -36.29
C ARG A 19 17.92 16.43 -37.81
N ILE A 20 18.01 17.55 -38.53
CA ILE A 20 18.05 17.57 -39.99
C ILE A 20 19.51 17.79 -40.43
N ASN A 21 20.08 16.81 -41.13
CA ASN A 21 21.38 16.92 -41.79
C ASN A 21 21.19 16.74 -43.29
N GLY A 22 21.03 17.83 -44.03
CA GLY A 22 20.68 17.78 -45.45
C GLY A 22 19.27 17.21 -45.66
N ASN A 23 19.15 16.10 -46.39
CA ASN A 23 17.87 15.40 -46.62
C ASN A 23 17.62 14.24 -45.63
N GLU A 24 18.52 14.02 -44.67
CA GLU A 24 18.38 12.94 -43.69
C GLU A 24 17.74 13.44 -42.40
N HIS A 25 16.70 12.72 -41.96
CA HIS A 25 16.10 12.87 -40.64
C HIS A 25 16.65 11.77 -39.73
N GLN A 26 17.35 12.17 -38.67
CA GLN A 26 17.85 11.24 -37.64
C GLN A 26 17.30 11.66 -36.28
N PRO A 27 17.01 10.73 -35.36
CA PRO A 27 16.61 11.09 -34.00
C PRO A 27 17.63 12.03 -33.34
N ASP A 28 17.14 13.08 -32.69
CA ASP A 28 17.95 14.05 -31.96
C ASP A 28 18.18 13.59 -30.52
N TRP A 29 19.16 12.70 -30.36
CA TRP A 29 19.54 12.14 -29.05
C TRP A 29 20.05 13.21 -28.08
N ASP A 30 20.78 14.21 -28.60
CA ASP A 30 21.34 15.28 -27.78
C ASP A 30 20.23 16.19 -27.26
N PHE A 31 19.24 16.53 -28.10
CA PHE A 31 18.04 17.25 -27.64
C PHE A 31 17.28 16.46 -26.58
N MET A 32 17.05 15.16 -26.80
CA MET A 32 16.32 14.32 -25.84
C MET A 32 17.05 14.23 -24.48
N ASP A 33 18.37 14.00 -24.47
CA ASP A 33 19.15 13.96 -23.22
C ASP A 33 19.17 15.32 -22.52
N ASN A 34 19.40 16.41 -23.26
CA ASN A 34 19.37 17.76 -22.71
C ASN A 34 17.99 18.15 -22.18
N TYR A 35 16.92 17.76 -22.86
CA TYR A 35 15.55 17.99 -22.40
C TYR A 35 15.29 17.27 -21.08
N ILE A 36 15.62 15.98 -20.98
CA ILE A 36 15.47 15.20 -19.74
C ILE A 36 16.32 15.78 -18.62
N ARG A 37 17.54 16.27 -18.89
CA ARG A 37 18.36 16.97 -17.90
C ARG A 37 17.82 18.34 -17.51
N SER A 38 17.14 19.03 -18.43
CA SER A 38 16.55 20.35 -18.19
C SER A 38 15.28 20.28 -17.34
N LEU A 39 14.53 19.17 -17.44
CA LEU A 39 13.54 18.80 -16.45
C LEU A 39 14.32 18.67 -15.14
N SER A 40 14.20 19.66 -14.26
CA SER A 40 14.97 19.75 -13.02
C SER A 40 14.51 18.66 -12.04
N TYR A 41 14.79 17.40 -12.37
CA TYR A 41 14.44 16.25 -11.55
C TYR A 41 15.63 15.97 -10.65
N LYS A 42 15.40 16.07 -9.35
CA LYS A 42 16.34 15.55 -8.37
C LYS A 42 16.06 14.04 -8.28
N PRO A 43 17.00 13.17 -8.66
CA PRO A 43 16.79 11.73 -8.51
C PRO A 43 16.44 11.42 -7.05
N LEU A 44 15.44 10.58 -6.85
CA LEU A 44 15.22 9.98 -5.53
C LEU A 44 16.50 9.23 -5.17
N THR A 45 17.03 9.53 -3.99
CA THR A 45 18.24 8.90 -3.45
C THR A 45 17.87 8.21 -2.15
N THR A 46 18.57 7.15 -1.77
CA THR A 46 18.36 6.47 -0.49
C THR A 46 19.68 6.34 0.25
N LYS A 47 19.64 6.44 1.58
CA LYS A 47 20.79 6.12 2.44
C LYS A 47 20.96 4.61 2.62
N ASN A 48 19.92 3.83 2.33
CA ASN A 48 19.93 2.38 2.45
C ASN A 48 20.80 1.78 1.35
N LYS A 49 21.76 0.94 1.77
CA LYS A 49 22.61 0.20 0.85
C LYS A 49 21.93 -1.12 0.49
N TYR A 50 22.26 -1.69 -0.67
CA TYR A 50 21.71 -2.98 -1.14
C TYR A 50 22.03 -4.20 -0.25
N ASN A 51 22.79 -4.02 0.83
CA ASN A 51 23.05 -5.08 1.79
C ASN A 51 21.86 -5.17 2.75
N MET A 52 20.90 -6.04 2.45
CA MET A 52 19.72 -6.30 3.26
C MET A 52 20.15 -6.95 4.59
N PRO A 53 20.03 -6.26 5.74
CA PRO A 53 20.46 -6.80 7.03
C PRO A 53 19.47 -7.83 7.59
N PHE A 54 18.26 -7.93 7.02
CA PHE A 54 17.21 -8.84 7.44
C PHE A 54 16.88 -9.83 6.33
N GLU A 55 16.96 -11.12 6.64
CA GLU A 55 16.47 -12.18 5.75
C GLU A 55 14.96 -12.37 5.94
N LEU A 56 14.21 -12.33 4.85
CA LEU A 56 12.76 -12.56 4.87
C LEU A 56 12.46 -14.07 4.83
N ASN A 57 12.45 -14.72 5.98
CA ASN A 57 12.10 -16.14 6.07
C ASN A 57 10.59 -16.34 6.31
N ILE A 58 9.85 -16.54 5.22
CA ILE A 58 8.39 -16.73 5.26
C ILE A 58 7.95 -18.11 5.80
N ASN A 59 8.87 -19.07 5.93
CA ASN A 59 8.53 -20.42 6.39
C ASN A 59 8.22 -20.47 7.88
N GLU A 60 8.68 -19.47 8.62
CA GLU A 60 8.51 -19.36 10.08
C GLU A 60 7.34 -18.43 10.44
N TRP A 61 6.58 -17.97 9.45
CA TRP A 61 5.42 -17.12 9.67
C TRP A 61 4.22 -17.94 10.08
N GLU A 62 3.43 -17.38 10.97
CA GLU A 62 2.25 -18.04 11.52
C GLU A 62 0.97 -17.36 11.06
N SER A 63 -0.14 -18.12 11.14
CA SER A 63 -1.45 -17.69 10.67
C SER A 63 -2.17 -16.85 11.73
N PHE A 64 -2.74 -15.73 11.29
CA PHE A 64 -3.52 -14.83 12.13
C PHE A 64 -4.85 -14.47 11.46
N GLU A 65 -5.94 -14.48 12.24
CA GLU A 65 -7.19 -13.86 11.82
C GLU A 65 -7.06 -12.34 11.87
N VAL A 66 -7.39 -11.66 10.77
CA VAL A 66 -7.30 -10.19 10.67
C VAL A 66 -8.07 -9.51 11.80
N GLY A 67 -9.25 -10.01 12.18
CA GLY A 67 -10.07 -9.46 13.26
C GLY A 67 -9.50 -9.68 14.67
N ARG A 68 -8.49 -10.53 14.84
CA ARG A 68 -7.74 -10.67 16.10
C ARG A 68 -6.52 -9.76 16.15
N VAL A 69 -5.93 -9.45 15.00
CA VAL A 69 -4.81 -8.51 14.89
C VAL A 69 -5.30 -7.07 14.89
N PHE A 70 -6.44 -6.80 14.25
CA PHE A 70 -6.94 -5.45 14.04
C PHE A 70 -8.37 -5.28 14.54
N GLN A 71 -8.62 -4.15 15.19
CA GLN A 71 -9.98 -3.62 15.32
C GLN A 71 -10.46 -3.17 13.94
N CYS A 72 -11.37 -3.95 13.37
CA CYS A 72 -11.93 -3.72 12.05
C CYS A 72 -13.30 -3.05 12.14
N GLU A 73 -13.48 -1.89 11.52
CA GLU A 73 -14.72 -1.12 11.59
C GLU A 73 -15.17 -0.64 10.21
N THR A 74 -16.47 -0.40 10.07
CA THR A 74 -17.03 0.28 8.89
C THR A 74 -16.99 1.78 9.09
N THR A 75 -16.69 2.51 8.03
CA THR A 75 -16.72 3.97 8.04
C THR A 75 -18.06 4.49 7.55
N THR A 76 -18.33 5.76 7.84
CA THR A 76 -19.53 6.45 7.35
C THR A 76 -19.42 6.70 5.85
N MET A 77 -20.44 6.30 5.10
CA MET A 77 -20.51 6.55 3.67
C MET A 77 -20.93 7.99 3.39
N LEU A 78 -20.08 8.72 2.67
CA LEU A 78 -20.40 10.02 2.10
C LEU A 78 -20.41 9.95 0.57
N VAL A 79 -21.12 10.90 -0.05
CA VAL A 79 -21.13 11.11 -1.49
C VAL A 79 -20.26 12.33 -1.76
N LYS A 80 -19.13 12.14 -2.45
CA LYS A 80 -18.14 13.20 -2.66
C LYS A 80 -18.74 14.42 -3.37
N ASP A 81 -19.55 14.19 -4.40
CA ASP A 81 -20.12 15.25 -5.23
C ASP A 81 -21.12 16.15 -4.49
N ASP A 82 -21.60 15.72 -3.31
CA ASP A 82 -22.47 16.50 -2.44
C ASP A 82 -21.67 17.39 -1.45
N LEU A 83 -20.34 17.29 -1.45
CA LEU A 83 -19.45 18.01 -0.55
C LEU A 83 -18.70 19.12 -1.29
N SER A 84 -18.42 20.21 -0.58
CA SER A 84 -17.54 21.27 -1.08
C SER A 84 -16.08 20.82 -1.06
N ASP A 85 -15.29 21.36 -2.00
CA ASP A 85 -13.84 21.20 -2.00
C ASP A 85 -13.24 21.76 -0.70
N GLY A 86 -12.24 21.07 -0.16
CA GLY A 86 -11.59 21.44 1.08
C GLY A 86 -10.22 20.82 1.23
N ASN A 87 -9.82 20.52 2.48
CA ASN A 87 -8.48 20.02 2.81
C ASN A 87 -8.48 18.63 3.44
N ILE A 88 -9.64 18.03 3.72
CA ILE A 88 -9.73 16.70 4.34
C ILE A 88 -9.69 15.64 3.23
N PRO A 89 -8.74 14.68 3.25
CA PRO A 89 -8.68 13.59 2.27
C PRO A 89 -10.00 12.82 2.19
N PHE A 90 -10.51 12.63 0.97
CA PHE A 90 -11.64 11.76 0.69
C PHE A 90 -11.14 10.40 0.21
N ILE A 91 -11.16 9.42 1.11
CA ILE A 91 -10.73 8.05 0.85
C ILE A 91 -11.89 7.24 0.28
N SER A 92 -11.74 6.82 -0.97
CA SER A 92 -12.68 5.94 -1.62
C SER A 92 -12.05 4.55 -1.79
N ARG A 93 -12.75 3.69 -2.54
CA ARG A 93 -12.19 2.43 -3.01
C ARG A 93 -11.37 2.70 -4.29
N SER A 94 -10.51 3.71 -4.34
CA SER A 94 -9.58 3.86 -5.46
C SER A 94 -8.35 2.98 -5.23
N GLY A 95 -7.85 2.33 -6.28
CA GLY A 95 -6.58 1.59 -6.21
C GLY A 95 -5.35 2.48 -6.41
N GLU A 96 -5.56 3.78 -6.61
CA GLU A 96 -4.54 4.77 -6.92
C GLU A 96 -4.49 5.83 -5.81
N ASN A 97 -3.37 6.56 -5.75
CA ASN A 97 -3.20 7.73 -4.88
C ASN A 97 -3.59 7.47 -3.40
N ASN A 98 -3.16 6.32 -2.85
CA ASN A 98 -3.46 5.92 -1.47
C ASN A 98 -4.97 5.82 -1.15
N GLY A 99 -5.81 5.56 -2.16
CA GLY A 99 -7.26 5.56 -2.05
C GLY A 99 -7.90 6.96 -2.05
N CYS A 100 -7.10 8.03 -2.06
CA CYS A 100 -7.58 9.40 -2.04
C CYS A 100 -8.04 9.85 -3.43
N THR A 101 -9.31 10.23 -3.56
CA THR A 101 -9.92 10.71 -4.80
C THR A 101 -10.21 12.20 -4.80
N GLY A 102 -9.70 12.95 -3.82
CA GLY A 102 -9.86 14.39 -3.71
C GLY A 102 -9.88 14.83 -2.25
N TYR A 103 -10.14 16.12 -2.04
CA TYR A 103 -10.19 16.72 -0.73
C TYR A 103 -11.50 17.48 -0.57
N VAL A 104 -12.11 17.37 0.61
CA VAL A 104 -13.43 17.94 0.89
C VAL A 104 -13.42 18.73 2.18
N ASP A 105 -14.42 19.58 2.35
CA ASP A 105 -14.74 20.24 3.61
C ASP A 105 -16.04 19.66 4.16
N ILE A 106 -16.02 19.25 5.43
CA ILE A 106 -17.16 18.65 6.11
C ILE A 106 -16.99 18.78 7.62
N ASP A 107 -18.11 18.73 8.33
CA ASP A 107 -18.17 18.71 9.79
C ASP A 107 -17.28 17.61 10.39
N GLU A 108 -16.56 17.94 11.45
CA GLU A 108 -15.59 17.08 12.14
C GLU A 108 -16.21 15.77 12.66
N SER A 109 -17.52 15.74 12.91
CA SER A 109 -18.23 14.54 13.34
C SER A 109 -18.22 13.39 12.32
N TYR A 110 -17.94 13.68 11.05
CA TYR A 110 -17.78 12.66 10.00
C TYR A 110 -16.33 12.20 9.81
N VAL A 111 -15.38 12.89 10.44
CA VAL A 111 -13.95 12.64 10.27
C VAL A 111 -13.54 11.37 10.99
N VAL A 112 -12.88 10.49 10.24
CA VAL A 112 -12.26 9.27 10.72
C VAL A 112 -10.80 9.58 11.04
N LYS A 113 -10.35 9.22 12.25
CA LYS A 113 -8.96 9.47 12.66
C LYS A 113 -7.95 8.72 11.80
N GLY A 114 -6.82 9.33 11.49
CA GLY A 114 -5.70 8.70 10.78
C GLY A 114 -5.02 7.60 11.61
N GLY A 115 -3.81 7.21 11.20
CA GLY A 115 -3.00 6.20 11.87
C GLY A 115 -3.58 4.79 11.72
N CYS A 116 -4.27 4.50 10.62
CA CYS A 116 -4.89 3.19 10.38
C CYS A 116 -4.73 2.73 8.94
N LEU A 117 -4.95 1.44 8.72
CA LEU A 117 -5.13 0.91 7.38
C LEU A 117 -6.59 1.10 6.93
N THR A 118 -6.80 1.43 5.66
CA THR A 118 -8.11 1.41 4.99
C THR A 118 -8.15 0.33 3.94
N ILE A 119 -9.30 -0.32 3.77
CA ILE A 119 -9.52 -1.32 2.71
C ILE A 119 -10.95 -1.30 2.16
N GLY A 120 -11.11 -1.51 0.86
CA GLY A 120 -12.42 -1.48 0.18
C GLY A 120 -13.08 -2.85 0.06
N ALA A 121 -14.41 -2.91 0.22
CA ALA A 121 -15.16 -4.18 0.19
C ALA A 121 -15.07 -4.96 -1.13
N GLU A 122 -15.11 -4.34 -2.32
CA GLU A 122 -14.95 -5.10 -3.59
C GLU A 122 -13.47 -5.37 -3.95
N GLY A 123 -12.61 -5.48 -2.95
CA GLY A 123 -11.21 -5.91 -3.12
C GLY A 123 -10.25 -4.78 -3.38
N ILE A 124 -10.53 -3.54 -2.97
CA ILE A 124 -9.60 -2.45 -3.31
C ILE A 124 -8.48 -2.39 -2.27
N TYR A 125 -7.26 -2.11 -2.77
CA TYR A 125 -6.01 -2.20 -2.03
C TYR A 125 -6.09 -1.59 -0.62
N SER A 126 -5.42 -2.25 0.30
CA SER A 126 -5.10 -1.74 1.61
C SER A 126 -4.07 -0.61 1.49
N PHE A 127 -4.35 0.49 2.17
CA PHE A 127 -3.53 1.69 2.24
C PHE A 127 -3.40 2.17 3.68
N PHE A 128 -2.26 2.76 4.04
CA PHE A 128 -2.09 3.43 5.32
C PHE A 128 -2.53 4.89 5.20
N GLN A 129 -3.40 5.36 6.09
CA GLN A 129 -3.85 6.75 6.12
C GLN A 129 -3.14 7.48 7.27
N PRO A 130 -2.12 8.32 6.98
CA PRO A 130 -1.40 9.05 8.03
C PRO A 130 -2.22 10.21 8.60
N GLU A 131 -3.06 10.84 7.77
CA GLU A 131 -3.89 11.99 8.13
C GLU A 131 -5.32 11.55 8.46
N ASP A 132 -6.04 12.39 9.19
CA ASP A 132 -7.48 12.26 9.38
C ASP A 132 -8.20 12.40 8.04
N PHE A 133 -9.26 11.63 7.83
CA PHE A 133 -9.90 11.51 6.52
C PHE A 133 -11.40 11.26 6.63
N VAL A 134 -12.08 11.34 5.48
CA VAL A 134 -13.47 10.89 5.35
C VAL A 134 -13.59 9.88 4.23
N THR A 135 -14.70 9.13 4.19
CA THR A 135 -14.80 7.98 3.29
C THR A 135 -16.02 7.97 2.39
N GLY A 136 -15.82 7.39 1.22
CA GLY A 136 -16.90 6.93 0.36
C GLY A 136 -17.50 5.59 0.80
N ASN A 137 -18.23 4.97 -0.12
CA ASN A 137 -18.96 3.73 0.11
C ASN A 137 -18.05 2.54 0.45
N LYS A 138 -18.40 1.78 1.50
CA LYS A 138 -17.83 0.48 1.88
C LYS A 138 -16.29 0.48 2.00
N VAL A 139 -15.78 1.45 2.74
CA VAL A 139 -14.39 1.47 3.22
C VAL A 139 -14.38 0.95 4.66
N TYR A 140 -13.37 0.14 4.99
CA TYR A 140 -13.18 -0.40 6.34
C TYR A 140 -11.84 0.07 6.90
N THR A 141 -11.80 0.40 8.18
CA THR A 141 -10.59 0.75 8.91
C THR A 141 -10.08 -0.45 9.69
N LEU A 142 -8.77 -0.67 9.70
CA LEU A 142 -8.08 -1.67 10.52
C LEU A 142 -7.09 -0.93 11.43
N ARG A 143 -7.30 -1.03 12.75
CA ARG A 143 -6.49 -0.36 13.78
C ARG A 143 -5.80 -1.36 14.69
N ASN A 144 -4.58 -1.02 15.11
CA ASN A 144 -3.85 -1.69 16.18
C ASN A 144 -2.91 -0.66 16.81
N ASP A 145 -2.74 -0.69 18.13
CA ASP A 145 -1.89 0.28 18.86
C ASP A 145 -0.40 0.22 18.49
N ASN A 146 0.05 -0.91 17.94
CA ASN A 146 1.43 -1.08 17.46
C ASN A 146 1.63 -0.60 16.02
N LEU A 147 0.55 -0.18 15.33
CA LEU A 147 0.61 0.18 13.92
C LEU A 147 1.36 1.51 13.72
N ASN A 148 2.28 1.54 12.78
CA ASN A 148 2.94 2.74 12.28
C ASN A 148 3.12 2.64 10.76
N VAL A 149 3.61 3.70 10.11
CA VAL A 149 3.75 3.76 8.65
C VAL A 149 4.56 2.58 8.07
N TYR A 150 5.60 2.12 8.76
CA TYR A 150 6.49 1.07 8.25
C TYR A 150 5.83 -0.30 8.35
N ASN A 151 5.39 -0.70 9.54
CA ASN A 151 4.75 -2.00 9.70
C ASN A 151 3.36 -2.05 9.00
N ALA A 152 2.68 -0.91 8.84
CA ALA A 152 1.49 -0.80 8.02
C ALA A 152 1.78 -1.10 6.55
N MET A 153 2.88 -0.59 5.99
CA MET A 153 3.28 -0.90 4.61
C MET A 153 3.54 -2.40 4.42
N PHE A 154 4.16 -3.04 5.41
CA PHE A 154 4.36 -4.49 5.42
C PHE A 154 3.01 -5.23 5.39
N VAL A 155 2.12 -4.90 6.33
CA VAL A 155 0.80 -5.54 6.44
C VAL A 155 -0.05 -5.29 5.19
N SER A 156 -0.08 -4.05 4.66
CA SER A 156 -0.76 -3.72 3.42
C SER A 156 -0.26 -4.59 2.27
N THR A 157 1.05 -4.82 2.18
CA THR A 157 1.62 -5.71 1.16
C THR A 157 1.02 -7.12 1.25
N ILE A 158 0.91 -7.69 2.46
CA ILE A 158 0.31 -9.00 2.67
C ILE A 158 -1.18 -9.00 2.32
N LEU A 159 -1.95 -8.01 2.81
CA LEU A 159 -3.38 -7.88 2.52
C LEU A 159 -3.67 -7.69 1.02
N ASN A 160 -2.75 -7.02 0.31
CA ASN A 160 -2.85 -6.73 -1.12
C ASN A 160 -2.44 -7.90 -1.99
N ASN A 161 -1.55 -8.77 -1.50
CA ASN A 161 -1.19 -9.99 -2.20
C ASN A 161 -2.39 -10.95 -2.35
N GLU A 162 -3.38 -10.87 -1.47
CA GLU A 162 -4.63 -11.64 -1.53
C GLU A 162 -5.67 -11.05 -2.51
N TYR A 163 -5.38 -9.92 -3.16
CA TYR A 163 -6.29 -9.21 -4.06
C TYR A 163 -6.98 -10.12 -5.09
N TYR A 164 -6.22 -11.04 -5.69
CA TYR A 164 -6.70 -11.94 -6.76
C TYR A 164 -7.92 -12.79 -6.37
N ARG A 165 -8.19 -12.94 -5.07
CA ARG A 165 -9.32 -13.70 -4.54
C ARG A 165 -10.64 -12.94 -4.62
N PHE A 166 -10.59 -11.62 -4.77
CA PHE A 166 -11.76 -10.74 -4.66
C PHE A 166 -12.23 -10.24 -6.02
N SER A 167 -13.54 -10.07 -6.14
CA SER A 167 -14.19 -9.52 -7.33
C SER A 167 -15.55 -8.96 -6.92
N TYR A 168 -16.27 -8.33 -7.85
CA TYR A 168 -17.62 -7.81 -7.58
C TYR A 168 -18.57 -8.87 -6.98
N GLY A 169 -18.54 -10.10 -7.52
CA GLY A 169 -19.35 -11.21 -6.99
C GLY A 169 -18.80 -11.85 -5.70
N ARG A 170 -17.58 -11.47 -5.28
CA ARG A 170 -16.90 -12.00 -4.10
C ARG A 170 -16.26 -10.88 -3.29
N ALA A 171 -17.10 -9.97 -2.81
CA ALA A 171 -16.67 -8.86 -1.97
C ALA A 171 -16.07 -9.34 -0.64
N ARG A 172 -14.97 -8.69 -0.26
CA ARG A 172 -14.27 -8.67 1.03
C ARG A 172 -15.05 -7.83 2.06
N ILE A 173 -16.31 -8.17 2.30
CA ILE A 173 -17.15 -7.49 3.31
C ILE A 173 -16.56 -7.63 4.73
N LEU A 174 -16.88 -6.71 5.64
CA LEU A 174 -16.28 -6.60 6.98
C LEU A 174 -16.20 -7.94 7.74
N GLY A 175 -17.31 -8.69 7.83
CA GLY A 175 -17.31 -9.97 8.55
C GLY A 175 -16.48 -11.08 7.89
N LYS A 176 -16.22 -10.99 6.58
CA LYS A 176 -15.28 -11.89 5.89
C LYS A 176 -13.84 -11.44 6.07
N LEU A 177 -13.60 -10.13 6.00
CA LEU A 177 -12.30 -9.51 6.27
C LEU A 177 -11.81 -9.88 7.67
N GLN A 178 -12.64 -9.75 8.70
CA GLN A 178 -12.29 -10.12 10.08
C GLN A 178 -11.87 -11.58 10.24
N LYS A 179 -12.44 -12.49 9.44
CA LYS A 179 -12.13 -13.93 9.47
C LYS A 179 -11.05 -14.33 8.47
N GLU A 180 -10.51 -13.37 7.73
CA GLU A 180 -9.47 -13.64 6.77
C GLU A 180 -8.17 -14.00 7.50
N ILE A 181 -7.47 -15.00 6.97
CA ILE A 181 -6.20 -15.44 7.51
C ILE A 181 -5.07 -14.78 6.72
N ILE A 182 -4.20 -14.08 7.44
CA ILE A 182 -2.93 -13.57 6.94
C ILE A 182 -1.77 -14.27 7.65
N LYS A 183 -0.62 -14.37 6.98
CA LYS A 183 0.60 -14.89 7.60
C LYS A 183 1.52 -13.73 7.95
N LEU A 184 2.02 -13.72 9.19
CA LEU A 184 2.92 -12.70 9.69
C LEU A 184 4.11 -13.33 10.44
N PRO A 185 5.27 -12.65 10.48
CA PRO A 185 6.37 -13.04 11.35
C PRO A 185 5.96 -12.98 12.82
N ILE A 186 6.59 -13.79 13.66
CA ILE A 186 6.26 -13.91 15.09
C ILE A 186 7.45 -13.58 15.98
N VAL A 187 7.16 -13.03 17.16
CA VAL A 187 8.18 -12.74 18.17
C VAL A 187 8.78 -14.05 18.67
N LYS A 188 10.11 -14.08 18.81
CA LYS A 188 10.88 -15.23 19.28
C LYS A 188 11.67 -14.91 20.55
N ASN A 189 11.86 -15.92 21.39
CA ASN A 189 12.80 -15.89 22.50
C ASN A 189 14.25 -15.93 21.99
N PRO A 190 15.25 -15.57 22.83
CA PRO A 190 16.67 -15.64 22.45
C PRO A 190 17.16 -17.03 22.01
N ASN A 191 16.49 -18.10 22.45
CA ASN A 191 16.78 -19.48 22.05
C ASN A 191 16.12 -19.88 20.70
N GLY A 192 15.43 -18.96 20.03
CA GLY A 192 14.76 -19.17 18.75
C GLY A 192 13.34 -19.72 18.84
N SER A 193 12.84 -20.12 20.01
CA SER A 193 11.47 -20.61 20.14
C SER A 193 10.44 -19.47 20.13
N PRO A 194 9.20 -19.69 19.65
CA PRO A 194 8.13 -18.69 19.71
C PRO A 194 7.91 -18.13 21.12
N LEU A 195 7.78 -16.81 21.23
CA LEU A 195 7.28 -16.18 22.44
C LEU A 195 5.76 -16.35 22.48
N ILE A 196 5.25 -16.96 23.56
CA ILE A 196 3.83 -17.30 23.69
C ILE A 196 3.15 -16.35 24.67
N ASP A 197 2.19 -15.58 24.17
CA ASP A 197 1.23 -14.84 24.97
C ASP A 197 0.16 -15.79 25.53
N LYS A 198 0.15 -15.92 26.86
CA LYS A 198 -0.82 -16.75 27.59
C LYS A 198 -2.24 -16.20 27.51
N SER A 199 -2.41 -14.90 27.29
CA SER A 199 -3.74 -14.29 27.10
C SER A 199 -4.36 -14.65 25.76
N LYS A 200 -3.53 -15.14 24.81
CA LYS A 200 -3.94 -15.54 23.47
C LYS A 200 -4.62 -14.40 22.74
N GLN A 201 -4.11 -13.18 22.86
CA GLN A 201 -4.71 -12.00 22.24
C GLN A 201 -4.86 -12.20 20.72
N TYR A 202 -3.76 -12.56 20.04
CA TYR A 202 -3.69 -12.57 18.58
C TYR A 202 -3.99 -13.92 17.92
N SER A 203 -3.79 -15.04 18.63
CA SER A 203 -3.97 -16.38 18.08
C SER A 203 -4.26 -17.42 19.17
N ASP A 204 -4.89 -18.55 18.81
CA ASP A 204 -5.22 -19.62 19.77
C ASP A 204 -4.01 -20.32 20.37
N THR A 205 -2.89 -20.32 19.65
CA THR A 205 -1.60 -20.84 20.13
C THR A 205 -0.88 -19.82 21.03
N GLY A 206 -1.27 -18.54 20.98
CA GLY A 206 -0.61 -17.45 21.71
C GLY A 206 0.57 -16.84 20.97
N TYR A 207 0.73 -17.09 19.67
CA TYR A 207 1.69 -16.36 18.85
C TYR A 207 1.38 -14.86 18.83
N ILE A 208 2.45 -14.06 18.79
CA ILE A 208 2.43 -12.60 18.79
C ILE A 208 3.07 -12.13 17.48
N PRO A 209 2.40 -11.28 16.67
CA PRO A 209 3.02 -10.67 15.49
C PRO A 209 4.27 -9.87 15.85
N ASP A 210 5.33 -10.01 15.08
CA ASP A 210 6.58 -9.27 15.28
C ASP A 210 6.54 -7.90 14.59
N TRP A 211 5.95 -6.92 15.28
CA TRP A 211 5.82 -5.55 14.78
C TRP A 211 7.16 -4.87 14.55
N ASP A 212 8.14 -5.14 15.42
CA ASP A 212 9.49 -4.58 15.33
C ASP A 212 10.24 -5.14 14.11
N PHE A 213 10.14 -6.44 13.84
CA PHE A 213 10.69 -7.02 12.63
C PHE A 213 10.06 -6.40 11.37
N MET A 214 8.72 -6.30 11.32
CA MET A 214 8.03 -5.73 10.16
C MET A 214 8.46 -4.29 9.89
N GLU A 215 8.56 -3.46 10.93
CA GLU A 215 9.04 -2.08 10.83
C GLU A 215 10.49 -2.00 10.35
N ASN A 216 11.40 -2.73 11.01
CA ASN A 216 12.82 -2.69 10.68
C ASN A 216 13.12 -3.27 9.29
N TYR A 217 12.36 -4.29 8.88
CA TYR A 217 12.43 -4.84 7.53
C TYR A 217 12.12 -3.76 6.48
N ILE A 218 10.97 -3.08 6.60
CA ILE A 218 10.59 -2.01 5.65
C ILE A 218 11.59 -0.86 5.68
N LYS A 219 12.05 -0.43 6.86
CA LYS A 219 13.10 0.60 6.98
C LYS A 219 14.40 0.22 6.29
N SER A 220 14.72 -1.07 6.19
CA SER A 220 15.94 -1.55 5.56
C SER A 220 15.86 -1.65 4.03
N LEU A 221 14.65 -1.72 3.46
CA LEU A 221 14.46 -1.81 2.02
C LEU A 221 15.01 -0.57 1.30
N PRO A 222 15.45 -0.68 0.03
CA PRO A 222 15.75 0.49 -0.78
C PRO A 222 14.60 1.49 -0.73
N TYR A 223 14.92 2.76 -0.44
CA TYR A 223 13.96 3.85 -0.27
C TYR A 223 13.00 3.75 0.93
N GLY A 224 13.16 2.77 1.82
CA GLY A 224 12.41 2.72 3.08
C GLY A 224 12.65 3.94 3.98
N ASP A 225 13.79 4.62 3.82
CA ASP A 225 14.13 5.89 4.46
C ASP A 225 13.40 7.12 3.88
N ARG A 226 12.50 6.92 2.91
CA ARG A 226 11.74 7.98 2.21
C ARG A 226 10.23 7.93 2.42
N LEU A 227 9.76 6.98 3.22
CA LEU A 227 8.36 6.88 3.63
C LEU A 227 7.98 7.97 4.63
#